data_AF-A0A061S7K6-F1
#
_entry.id   AF-A0A061S7K6-F1
#
_cell.length_a   1.000
_cell.length_b   1.000
_cell.length_c   1.000
_cell.angle_alpha   90.00
_cell.angle_beta   90.00
_cell.angle_gamma   90.00
#
_symmetry.space_group_name_H-M   'P 1'
#
loop_
_entity.id
_entity.type
_entity.pdbx_description
1 polymer ?
#
loop_
_entity_poly.entity_id
_entity_poly.type
_entity_poly.pdbx_seq_one_letter_code
_entity_poly.pdbx_strand_id
1 'polypeptide(L)'
;MKRASKTPDTASKGREPLSEPHTNGVAKASNKTSWAESNGIGDRDGFMGLSGAAGHAVALLGTVVLLVGCPAFVFVLWYINCRLDGSVSEFVALAAREGAVGLWQRWPTPTAEAWAIIGTFGAVEAFLQLALPGKKFLGPVSPKGNVPVYKANGMQAYVTTLVLFFAVWGSGIYNPARVYDLMGEILAALNIFSLLFCLFLNIKGHVAPSSTDSGSTGSLLYDYYWGMELYPRIGRSFDIKTWTNCRVGMMGWGILILCYAAKQVEEAGFLSDSMAVSVILMHVYIAKFFWWETGYWKTMDIMHDRAGYYICWGCLVWIPSMYTSPTMFLVKHPMVLGPTLTGAVLAAGLLCIYINYDADRQRQVFRESNGKALIWGRKPKKIEAQYTTADGQTKTSLLLVSGWWGVSRHFHYLPEILASVFWSVPAQTDYAMAYLYSAYLTILLVDRAFRDDLRCASKYGKHWVEYCRQVPHKIVPYIF
;
A
#
# COMPACT_ATOMS: atom_id res chain seq x y z
N MET A 1 62.55 -51.98 -26.31
CA MET A 1 63.71 -51.26 -25.73
C MET A 1 63.60 -49.79 -26.15
N LYS A 2 63.51 -48.88 -25.17
CA LYS A 2 63.76 -47.42 -25.23
C LYS A 2 62.92 -46.50 -26.17
N ARG A 3 62.08 -45.69 -25.51
CA ARG A 3 62.07 -44.19 -25.48
C ARG A 3 62.61 -43.46 -26.73
N ALA A 4 61.86 -42.47 -27.23
CA ALA A 4 61.96 -41.08 -26.76
C ALA A 4 61.09 -40.11 -27.59
N SER A 5 60.61 -39.08 -26.91
CA SER A 5 59.81 -37.93 -27.34
C SER A 5 60.47 -37.03 -28.38
N LYS A 6 59.65 -36.30 -29.17
CA LYS A 6 59.83 -34.87 -29.49
C LYS A 6 58.57 -34.27 -30.15
N THR A 7 57.87 -33.42 -29.40
CA THR A 7 57.14 -32.22 -29.86
C THR A 7 58.16 -31.09 -30.14
N PRO A 8 57.86 -29.98 -30.88
CA PRO A 8 56.66 -29.13 -30.70
C PRO A 8 56.04 -28.43 -31.95
N ASP A 9 54.80 -27.95 -31.73
CA ASP A 9 54.14 -26.67 -32.12
C ASP A 9 54.38 -26.04 -33.50
N THR A 10 53.44 -25.40 -34.21
CA THR A 10 52.01 -25.04 -34.10
C THR A 10 51.62 -24.41 -35.45
N ALA A 11 50.35 -24.50 -35.91
CA ALA A 11 49.56 -23.37 -36.47
C ALA A 11 48.26 -23.79 -37.20
N SER A 12 47.14 -23.28 -36.65
CA SER A 12 45.89 -22.79 -37.28
C SER A 12 45.11 -23.70 -38.26
N LYS A 13 43.95 -24.23 -37.83
CA LYS A 13 42.57 -23.67 -37.92
C LYS A 13 41.82 -24.07 -39.19
N GLY A 14 40.85 -24.98 -39.02
CA GLY A 14 39.72 -25.27 -39.91
C GLY A 14 38.58 -25.89 -39.09
N ARG A 15 37.35 -25.41 -39.28
CA ARG A 15 36.13 -25.60 -38.46
C ARG A 15 35.43 -26.95 -38.64
N GLU A 16 34.74 -27.41 -37.59
CA GLU A 16 33.33 -27.91 -37.53
C GLU A 16 33.02 -28.46 -36.10
N PRO A 17 31.76 -28.70 -35.68
CA PRO A 17 30.59 -27.81 -35.60
C PRO A 17 30.05 -27.64 -34.15
N LEU A 18 29.18 -26.64 -33.96
CA LEU A 18 28.54 -26.27 -32.69
C LEU A 18 27.58 -27.36 -32.17
N SER A 19 27.82 -27.80 -30.94
CA SER A 19 26.93 -28.67 -30.15
C SER A 19 25.66 -27.96 -29.71
N GLU A 20 24.54 -28.67 -29.75
CA GLU A 20 23.20 -28.23 -29.36
C GLU A 20 23.11 -27.65 -27.92
N PRO A 21 22.22 -26.68 -27.66
CA PRO A 21 22.05 -26.13 -26.31
C PRO A 21 21.27 -27.09 -25.42
N HIS A 22 21.83 -27.35 -24.25
CA HIS A 22 21.24 -28.08 -23.13
C HIS A 22 19.78 -27.71 -22.86
N THR A 23 18.89 -28.70 -22.99
CA THR A 23 17.54 -28.68 -22.45
C THR A 23 17.60 -28.67 -20.92
N ASN A 24 17.51 -27.50 -20.31
CA ASN A 24 17.31 -27.39 -18.86
C ASN A 24 15.94 -27.97 -18.51
N GLY A 25 15.96 -28.94 -17.61
CA GLY A 25 14.81 -29.74 -17.21
C GLY A 25 13.63 -28.90 -16.74
N VAL A 26 12.46 -29.30 -17.24
CA VAL A 26 11.15 -28.91 -16.69
C VAL A 26 11.15 -29.24 -15.20
N ALA A 27 11.16 -28.21 -14.35
CA ALA A 27 10.96 -28.38 -12.93
C ALA A 27 9.60 -29.06 -12.72
N LYS A 28 9.60 -30.27 -12.16
CA LYS A 28 8.39 -30.92 -11.66
C LYS A 28 7.70 -29.95 -10.72
N ALA A 29 6.44 -29.61 -11.03
CA ALA A 29 5.58 -28.87 -10.12
C ALA A 29 5.54 -29.62 -8.78
N SER A 30 6.22 -29.10 -7.77
CA SER A 30 6.07 -29.62 -6.41
C SER A 30 4.67 -29.26 -5.94
N ASN A 31 3.93 -30.23 -5.43
CA ASN A 31 2.66 -30.07 -4.71
C ASN A 31 2.89 -29.31 -3.37
N LYS A 32 3.44 -28.09 -3.43
CA LYS A 32 3.61 -27.21 -2.27
C LYS A 32 2.39 -26.32 -2.19
N THR A 33 1.55 -26.53 -1.18
CA THR A 33 0.52 -25.56 -0.79
C THR A 33 1.19 -24.25 -0.44
N SER A 34 0.76 -23.15 -1.09
CA SER A 34 1.36 -21.85 -0.82
C SER A 34 1.11 -21.42 0.63
N TRP A 35 1.99 -20.57 1.16
CA TRP A 35 1.85 -20.00 2.50
C TRP A 35 0.45 -19.41 2.76
N ALA A 36 -0.14 -18.75 1.75
CA ALA A 36 -1.50 -18.21 1.83
C ALA A 36 -2.60 -19.30 1.86
N GLU A 37 -2.40 -20.43 1.15
CA GLU A 37 -3.34 -21.56 1.11
C GLU A 37 -3.28 -22.43 2.37
N SER A 38 -2.12 -22.46 3.01
CA SER A 38 -1.81 -23.29 4.19
C SER A 38 -2.13 -22.68 5.55
N ASN A 39 -2.79 -21.51 5.63
CA ASN A 39 -2.88 -20.71 6.87
C ASN A 39 -1.49 -20.45 7.51
N GLY A 40 -0.49 -20.14 6.69
CA GLY A 40 0.85 -19.77 7.17
C GLY A 40 1.79 -20.94 7.50
N ILE A 41 1.43 -22.19 7.16
CA ILE A 41 2.20 -23.42 7.45
C ILE A 41 3.02 -23.90 6.23
N GLY A 42 2.71 -23.41 5.04
CA GLY A 42 3.31 -23.80 3.76
C GLY A 42 4.67 -23.13 3.54
N ASP A 43 5.48 -23.77 2.69
CA ASP A 43 6.84 -23.33 2.41
C ASP A 43 6.85 -21.85 1.98
N ARG A 44 7.54 -21.02 2.78
CA ARG A 44 7.95 -19.70 2.32
C ARG A 44 9.04 -19.94 1.28
N ASP A 45 8.71 -19.77 0.00
CA ASP A 45 9.75 -19.48 -0.97
C ASP A 45 10.49 -18.24 -0.46
N GLY A 46 11.72 -18.47 -0.01
CA GLY A 46 12.46 -17.57 0.88
C GLY A 46 12.55 -16.15 0.35
N PHE A 47 12.51 -15.18 1.27
CA PHE A 47 13.03 -13.85 0.98
C PHE A 47 14.49 -14.00 0.53
N MET A 48 14.81 -13.50 -0.67
CA MET A 48 16.13 -13.67 -1.33
C MET A 48 16.57 -15.14 -1.52
N GLY A 49 15.64 -16.08 -1.73
CA GLY A 49 16.00 -17.47 -2.04
C GLY A 49 16.51 -18.29 -0.86
N LEU A 50 16.37 -17.80 0.38
CA LEU A 50 16.73 -18.52 1.60
C LEU A 50 15.58 -19.43 2.05
N SER A 51 15.69 -20.74 1.83
CA SER A 51 14.72 -21.74 2.33
C SER A 51 15.13 -22.32 3.70
N GLY A 52 14.22 -23.07 4.34
CA GLY A 52 14.51 -23.80 5.58
C GLY A 52 14.67 -22.89 6.80
N ALA A 53 15.50 -23.29 7.77
CA ALA A 53 15.65 -22.58 9.05
C ALA A 53 16.14 -21.13 8.90
N ALA A 54 17.04 -20.86 7.94
CA ALA A 54 17.54 -19.52 7.67
C ALA A 54 16.44 -18.58 7.15
N GLY A 55 15.61 -19.05 6.22
CA GLY A 55 14.46 -18.28 5.73
C GLY A 55 13.44 -17.96 6.82
N HIS A 56 13.18 -18.92 7.72
CA HIS A 56 12.31 -18.70 8.87
C HIS A 56 12.89 -17.68 9.85
N ALA A 57 14.20 -17.75 10.15
CA ALA A 57 14.86 -16.80 11.03
C ALA A 57 14.85 -15.38 10.46
N VAL A 58 15.14 -15.22 9.16
CA VAL A 58 15.09 -13.91 8.48
C VAL A 58 13.67 -13.34 8.52
N ALA A 59 12.66 -14.15 8.24
CA ALA A 59 11.28 -13.68 8.26
C ALA A 59 10.80 -13.34 9.69
N LEU A 60 11.25 -14.09 10.70
CA LEU A 60 10.96 -13.79 12.11
C LEU A 60 11.61 -12.47 12.53
N LEU A 61 12.90 -12.30 12.25
CA LEU A 61 13.64 -11.09 12.52
C LEU A 61 13.00 -9.88 11.82
N GLY A 62 12.66 -10.02 10.53
CA GLY A 62 11.98 -8.99 9.77
C GLY A 62 10.63 -8.62 10.37
N THR A 63 9.85 -9.61 10.83
CA THR A 63 8.57 -9.38 11.51
C THR A 63 8.75 -8.58 12.80
N VAL A 64 9.72 -8.94 13.64
CA VAL A 64 10.04 -8.23 14.88
C VAL A 64 10.54 -6.81 14.60
N VAL A 65 11.42 -6.64 13.60
CA VAL A 65 11.93 -5.33 13.19
C VAL A 65 10.78 -4.42 12.74
N LEU A 66 9.79 -4.93 11.99
CA LEU A 66 8.64 -4.14 11.58
C LEU A 66 7.68 -3.83 12.75
N LEU A 67 7.49 -4.78 13.68
CA LEU A 67 6.63 -4.59 14.86
C LEU A 67 7.18 -3.55 15.84
N VAL A 68 8.49 -3.50 16.04
CA VAL A 68 9.13 -2.58 16.98
C VAL A 68 9.61 -1.30 16.29
N GLY A 69 10.15 -1.44 15.09
CA GLY A 69 10.77 -0.34 14.35
C GLY A 69 9.76 0.63 13.74
N CYS A 70 8.66 0.14 13.16
CA CYS A 70 7.69 1.03 12.51
C CYS A 70 6.99 1.99 13.50
N PRO A 71 6.54 1.56 14.70
CA PRO A 71 5.97 2.47 15.69
C PRO A 71 6.96 3.54 16.16
N ALA A 72 8.22 3.15 16.40
CA ALA A 72 9.27 4.11 16.75
C ALA A 72 9.55 5.09 15.59
N PHE A 73 9.60 4.60 14.36
CA PHE A 73 9.88 5.38 13.17
C PHE A 73 8.83 6.47 12.92
N VAL A 74 7.55 6.19 13.20
CA VAL A 74 6.47 7.19 13.08
C VAL A 74 6.77 8.44 13.91
N PHE A 75 7.31 8.27 15.11
CA PHE A 75 7.69 9.41 15.95
C PHE A 75 8.95 10.12 15.45
N VAL A 76 9.93 9.36 14.95
CA VAL A 76 11.12 9.95 14.32
C VAL A 76 10.73 10.82 13.14
N LEU A 77 9.86 10.31 12.27
CA LEU A 77 9.29 11.05 11.14
C LEU A 77 8.62 12.35 11.60
N TRP A 78 7.68 12.25 12.54
CA TRP A 78 6.97 13.42 13.05
C TRP A 78 7.93 14.44 13.67
N TYR A 79 8.87 13.98 14.49
CA TYR A 79 9.81 14.86 15.18
C TYR A 79 10.71 15.59 14.18
N ILE A 80 11.23 14.90 13.17
CA ILE A 80 12.03 15.51 12.10
C ILE A 80 11.22 16.58 11.37
N ASN A 81 9.98 16.29 10.96
CA ASN A 81 9.15 17.23 10.21
C ASN A 81 8.71 18.44 11.04
N CYS A 82 8.30 18.22 12.29
CA CYS A 82 7.66 19.25 13.09
C CYS A 82 8.62 19.99 14.04
N ARG A 83 9.79 19.43 14.36
CA ARG A 83 10.72 19.99 15.37
C ARG A 83 12.12 20.29 14.85
N LEU A 84 12.51 19.75 13.70
CA LEU A 84 13.87 19.89 13.13
C LEU A 84 13.83 20.33 11.67
N ASP A 85 12.75 20.98 11.23
CA ASP A 85 12.60 21.53 9.87
C ASP A 85 12.95 20.54 8.74
N GLY A 86 12.61 19.26 8.92
CA GLY A 86 12.90 18.20 7.95
C GLY A 86 14.37 17.72 7.94
N SER A 87 15.23 18.18 8.86
CA SER A 87 16.66 17.87 8.88
C SER A 87 16.96 16.51 9.53
N VAL A 88 17.31 15.53 8.68
CA VAL A 88 17.74 14.20 9.14
C VAL A 88 19.09 14.27 9.86
N SER A 89 20.01 15.12 9.39
CA SER A 89 21.34 15.28 10.00
C SER A 89 21.25 15.83 11.42
N GLU A 90 20.34 16.77 11.68
CA GLU A 90 20.11 17.28 13.03
C GLU A 90 19.53 16.21 13.95
N PHE A 91 18.62 15.37 13.44
CA PHE A 91 18.11 14.25 14.23
C PHE A 91 19.21 13.25 14.59
N VAL A 92 20.10 12.92 13.65
CA VAL A 92 21.25 12.04 13.92
C VAL A 92 22.19 12.67 14.95
N ALA A 93 22.48 13.97 14.85
CA ALA A 93 23.30 14.68 15.83
C ALA A 93 22.64 14.72 17.22
N LEU A 94 21.32 14.94 17.27
CA LEU A 94 20.52 14.89 18.49
C LEU A 94 20.57 13.49 19.13
N ALA A 95 20.37 12.45 18.32
CA ALA A 95 20.43 11.06 18.76
C ALA A 95 21.82 10.69 19.29
N ALA A 96 22.89 11.16 18.65
CA ALA A 96 24.26 10.95 19.10
C ALA A 96 24.55 11.69 20.42
N ARG A 97 23.99 12.88 20.61
CA ARG A 97 24.18 13.69 21.82
C ARG A 97 23.41 13.15 23.02
N GLU A 98 22.14 12.78 22.82
CA GLU A 98 21.21 12.48 23.92
C GLU A 98 21.01 10.97 24.15
N GLY A 99 21.45 10.14 23.20
CA GLY A 99 21.27 8.69 23.24
C GLY A 99 19.79 8.26 23.24
N ALA A 100 19.56 6.96 23.43
CA ALA A 100 18.21 6.40 23.41
C ALA A 100 17.30 6.94 24.53
N VAL A 101 17.87 7.18 25.72
CA VAL A 101 17.10 7.67 26.89
C VAL A 101 16.63 9.11 26.68
N GLY A 102 17.50 9.99 26.19
CA GLY A 102 17.08 11.37 25.92
C GLY A 102 16.07 11.47 24.77
N LEU A 103 16.22 10.64 23.73
CA LEU A 103 15.20 10.53 22.68
C LEU A 103 13.86 10.04 23.23
N TRP A 104 13.86 9.03 24.11
CA TRP A 104 12.63 8.53 24.76
C TRP A 104 11.94 9.64 25.57
N GLN A 105 12.69 10.50 26.26
CA GLN A 105 12.12 11.61 27.03
C GLN A 105 11.44 12.67 26.14
N ARG A 106 11.80 12.74 24.86
CA ARG A 106 11.15 13.63 23.87
C ARG A 106 9.93 12.99 23.21
N TRP A 107 9.61 11.72 23.49
CA TRP A 107 8.45 11.09 22.88
C TRP A 107 7.14 11.69 23.37
N PRO A 108 6.21 11.99 22.44
CA PRO A 108 4.94 12.58 22.81
C PRO A 108 4.12 11.58 23.62
N THR A 109 3.44 12.08 24.64
CA THR A 109 2.52 11.29 25.46
C THR A 109 1.08 11.56 25.02
N PRO A 110 0.23 10.52 24.90
CA PRO A 110 -1.18 10.72 24.58
C PRO A 110 -1.86 11.66 25.56
N THR A 111 -2.64 12.62 25.06
CA THR A 111 -3.47 13.51 25.87
C THR A 111 -4.94 13.10 25.77
N ALA A 112 -5.76 13.54 26.74
CA ALA A 112 -7.21 13.32 26.69
C ALA A 112 -7.84 13.94 25.42
N GLU A 113 -7.32 15.09 24.98
CA GLU A 113 -7.77 15.75 23.75
C GLU A 113 -7.44 14.91 22.51
N ALA A 114 -6.23 14.35 22.41
CA ALA A 114 -5.86 13.45 21.32
C ALA A 114 -6.77 12.20 21.27
N TRP A 115 -7.03 11.57 22.42
CA TRP A 115 -7.98 10.46 22.53
C TRP A 115 -9.39 10.85 22.10
N ALA A 116 -9.87 12.03 22.50
CA ALA A 116 -11.18 12.52 22.11
C ALA A 116 -11.29 12.77 20.60
N ILE A 117 -10.26 13.35 19.97
CA ILE A 117 -10.20 13.55 18.51
C ILE A 117 -10.30 12.21 17.78
N ILE A 118 -9.45 11.25 18.15
CA ILE A 118 -9.42 9.92 17.51
C ILE A 118 -10.74 9.18 17.73
N GLY A 119 -11.25 9.17 18.96
CA GLY A 119 -12.48 8.50 19.32
C GLY A 119 -13.69 9.10 18.61
N THR A 120 -13.79 10.44 18.55
CA THR A 120 -14.87 11.14 17.86
C THR A 120 -14.83 10.87 16.37
N PHE A 121 -13.67 11.03 15.74
CA PHE A 121 -13.52 10.77 14.30
C PHE A 121 -13.84 9.31 13.96
N GLY A 122 -13.25 8.36 14.69
CA GLY A 122 -13.51 6.93 14.49
C GLY A 122 -14.98 6.54 14.68
N ALA A 123 -15.66 7.15 15.66
CA ALA A 123 -17.09 6.92 15.92
C ALA A 123 -17.98 7.52 14.84
N VAL A 124 -17.69 8.75 14.38
CA VAL A 124 -18.40 9.37 13.24
C VAL A 124 -18.25 8.50 12.01
N GLU A 125 -17.03 8.06 11.69
CA GLU A 125 -16.76 7.21 10.54
C GLU A 125 -17.44 5.82 10.64
N ALA A 126 -17.48 5.24 11.84
CA ALA A 126 -18.24 4.02 12.09
C ALA A 126 -19.75 4.23 11.86
N PHE A 127 -20.28 5.36 12.35
CA PHE A 127 -21.66 5.74 12.16
C PHE A 127 -21.99 5.93 10.68
N LEU A 128 -21.18 6.69 9.93
CA LEU A 128 -21.39 6.91 8.50
C LEU A 128 -21.31 5.60 7.71
N GLN A 129 -20.37 4.71 8.05
CA GLN A 129 -20.29 3.37 7.46
C GLN A 129 -21.60 2.60 7.63
N LEU A 130 -22.28 2.69 8.77
CA LEU A 130 -23.51 1.94 9.07
C LEU A 130 -24.80 2.66 8.64
N ALA A 131 -24.87 3.98 8.80
CA ALA A 131 -26.08 4.77 8.61
C ALA A 131 -26.31 5.20 7.15
N LEU A 132 -25.26 5.59 6.42
CA LEU A 132 -25.45 6.11 5.07
C LEU A 132 -25.93 5.05 4.08
N PRO A 133 -26.85 5.37 3.16
CA PRO A 133 -27.33 4.42 2.17
C PRO A 133 -26.21 4.01 1.21
N GLY A 134 -26.29 2.79 0.69
CA GLY A 134 -25.34 2.29 -0.29
C GLY A 134 -25.81 0.98 -0.91
N LYS A 135 -25.37 0.71 -2.13
CA LYS A 135 -25.71 -0.54 -2.82
C LYS A 135 -25.02 -1.71 -2.12
N LYS A 136 -25.72 -2.82 -1.94
CA LYS A 136 -25.11 -4.07 -1.50
C LYS A 136 -24.11 -4.53 -2.55
N PHE A 137 -22.89 -4.82 -2.13
CA PHE A 137 -21.82 -5.31 -2.99
C PHE A 137 -21.30 -6.64 -2.46
N LEU A 138 -21.21 -7.63 -3.34
CA LEU A 138 -20.60 -8.92 -3.02
C LEU A 138 -19.12 -8.85 -3.34
N GLY A 139 -18.30 -9.04 -2.32
CA GLY A 139 -16.87 -9.14 -2.49
C GLY A 139 -16.44 -10.43 -3.17
N PRO A 140 -15.13 -10.60 -3.38
CA PRO A 140 -14.56 -11.79 -3.97
C PRO A 140 -14.73 -13.02 -3.05
N VAL A 141 -14.94 -14.18 -3.68
CA VAL A 141 -15.05 -15.46 -2.96
C VAL A 141 -13.70 -15.81 -2.33
N SER A 142 -13.70 -16.11 -1.03
CA SER A 142 -12.51 -16.55 -0.29
C SER A 142 -12.09 -17.97 -0.68
N PRO A 143 -10.86 -18.41 -0.35
CA PRO A 143 -10.43 -19.80 -0.56
C PRO A 143 -11.32 -20.84 0.13
N LYS A 144 -12.01 -20.47 1.22
CA LYS A 144 -12.96 -21.35 1.93
C LYS A 144 -14.41 -21.18 1.46
N GLY A 145 -14.63 -20.48 0.35
CA GLY A 145 -15.96 -20.32 -0.26
C GLY A 145 -16.83 -19.22 0.33
N ASN A 146 -16.34 -18.43 1.28
CA ASN A 146 -17.12 -17.34 1.87
C ASN A 146 -17.17 -16.13 0.93
N VAL A 147 -18.27 -15.38 0.98
CA VAL A 147 -18.45 -14.16 0.18
C VAL A 147 -18.74 -13.00 1.12
N PRO A 148 -17.78 -12.08 1.34
CA PRO A 148 -18.02 -10.93 2.20
C PRO A 148 -19.03 -9.98 1.54
N VAL A 149 -19.90 -9.40 2.35
CA VAL A 149 -20.94 -8.46 1.92
C VAL A 149 -20.58 -7.07 2.40
N TYR A 150 -20.50 -6.13 1.46
CA TYR A 150 -20.19 -4.74 1.72
C TYR A 150 -21.36 -3.82 1.34
N LYS A 151 -21.31 -2.59 1.84
CA LYS A 151 -22.23 -1.51 1.46
C LYS A 151 -21.40 -0.43 0.78
N ALA A 152 -21.63 -0.25 -0.53
CA ALA A 152 -20.93 0.73 -1.35
C ALA A 152 -21.47 2.14 -1.06
N ASN A 153 -20.92 2.76 -0.03
CA ASN A 153 -21.27 4.11 0.43
C ASN A 153 -20.04 5.02 0.63
N GLY A 154 -18.86 4.64 0.10
CA GLY A 154 -17.61 5.38 0.32
C GLY A 154 -17.66 6.83 -0.14
N MET A 155 -18.21 7.11 -1.33
CA MET A 155 -18.34 8.49 -1.82
C MET A 155 -19.28 9.33 -0.94
N GLN A 156 -20.42 8.77 -0.54
CA GLN A 156 -21.37 9.46 0.34
C GLN A 156 -20.72 9.76 1.69
N ALA A 157 -20.03 8.79 2.27
CA ALA A 157 -19.31 8.95 3.53
C ALA A 157 -18.22 10.02 3.39
N TYR A 158 -17.37 9.95 2.36
CA TYR A 158 -16.30 10.94 2.15
C TYR A 158 -16.82 12.37 2.01
N VAL A 159 -17.84 12.59 1.17
CA VAL A 159 -18.45 13.92 1.01
C VAL A 159 -19.09 14.38 2.31
N THR A 160 -19.78 13.49 3.04
CA THR A 160 -20.39 13.83 4.33
C THR A 160 -19.32 14.21 5.35
N THR A 161 -18.21 13.47 5.44
CA THR A 161 -17.07 13.77 6.31
C THR A 161 -16.46 15.14 6.01
N LEU A 162 -16.27 15.49 4.73
CA LEU A 162 -15.79 16.82 4.33
C LEU A 162 -16.79 17.93 4.70
N VAL A 163 -18.09 17.73 4.44
CA VAL A 163 -19.13 18.70 4.81
C VAL A 163 -19.16 18.91 6.33
N LEU A 164 -19.09 17.84 7.12
CA LEU A 164 -19.04 17.93 8.58
C LEU A 164 -17.79 18.67 9.05
N PHE A 165 -16.63 18.40 8.44
CA PHE A 165 -15.39 19.11 8.74
C PHE A 165 -15.53 20.62 8.50
N PHE A 166 -15.97 21.04 7.31
CA PHE A 166 -16.14 22.45 6.99
C PHE A 166 -17.26 23.11 7.81
N ALA A 167 -18.32 22.37 8.16
CA ALA A 167 -19.38 22.88 9.03
C ALA A 167 -18.86 23.16 10.45
N VAL A 168 -18.11 22.23 11.04
CA VAL A 168 -17.50 22.38 12.38
C VAL A 168 -16.48 23.51 12.41
N TRP A 169 -15.65 23.60 11.36
CA TRP A 169 -14.67 24.68 11.24
C TRP A 169 -15.36 26.04 11.03
N GLY A 170 -16.30 26.12 10.08
CA GLY A 170 -17.01 27.36 9.75
C GLY A 170 -17.91 27.89 10.87
N SER A 171 -18.42 27.01 11.74
CA SER A 171 -19.19 27.42 12.92
C SER A 171 -18.29 27.87 14.09
N GLY A 172 -16.97 27.73 13.99
CA GLY A 172 -16.03 28.07 15.06
C GLY A 172 -16.09 27.13 16.27
N ILE A 173 -16.72 25.96 16.15
CA ILE A 173 -16.85 24.99 17.26
C ILE A 173 -15.49 24.38 17.61
N TYR A 174 -14.67 24.12 16.60
CA TYR A 174 -13.34 23.55 16.78
C TYR A 174 -12.37 24.13 15.75
N ASN A 175 -11.18 24.52 16.19
CA ASN A 175 -10.12 24.97 15.30
C ASN A 175 -9.35 23.75 14.74
N PRO A 176 -9.42 23.44 13.44
CA PRO A 176 -8.73 22.28 12.87
C PRO A 176 -7.21 22.36 12.95
N ALA A 177 -6.62 23.57 13.07
CA ALA A 177 -5.19 23.75 13.26
C ALA A 177 -4.67 23.06 14.53
N ARG A 178 -5.52 22.94 15.56
CA ARG A 178 -5.23 22.24 16.81
C ARG A 178 -4.83 20.78 16.61
N VAL A 179 -5.32 20.13 15.56
CA VAL A 179 -4.94 18.76 15.20
C VAL A 179 -3.45 18.66 14.84
N TYR A 180 -2.90 19.68 14.16
CA TYR A 180 -1.46 19.72 13.87
C TYR A 180 -0.65 19.93 15.15
N ASP A 181 -1.09 20.82 16.04
CA ASP A 181 -0.41 21.08 17.31
C ASP A 181 -0.27 19.82 18.16
N LEU A 182 -1.31 18.97 18.14
CA LEU A 182 -1.38 17.71 18.89
C LEU A 182 -0.94 16.49 18.07
N MET A 183 -0.30 16.68 16.92
CA MET A 183 -0.03 15.57 16.00
C MET A 183 0.86 14.49 16.64
N GLY A 184 1.80 14.88 17.51
CA GLY A 184 2.65 13.92 18.23
C GLY A 184 1.83 13.06 19.19
N GLU A 185 0.97 13.70 19.97
CA GLU A 185 0.08 13.08 20.95
C GLU A 185 -0.97 12.19 20.27
N ILE A 186 -1.49 12.61 19.11
CA ILE A 186 -2.39 11.83 18.25
C ILE A 186 -1.68 10.58 17.72
N LEU A 187 -0.45 10.71 17.19
CA LEU A 187 0.31 9.55 16.71
C LEU A 187 0.67 8.59 17.85
N ALA A 188 0.93 9.10 19.06
CA ALA A 188 1.15 8.27 20.24
C ALA A 188 -0.10 7.50 20.65
N ALA A 189 -1.25 8.20 20.71
CA ALA A 189 -2.53 7.60 21.02
C ALA A 189 -2.94 6.55 19.96
N LEU A 190 -2.80 6.86 18.66
CA LEU A 190 -3.09 5.95 17.56
C LEU A 190 -2.17 4.71 17.60
N ASN A 191 -0.89 4.87 17.94
CA ASN A 191 0.03 3.74 18.11
C ASN A 191 -0.45 2.79 19.20
N ILE A 192 -0.72 3.31 20.41
CA ILE A 192 -1.20 2.50 21.54
C ILE A 192 -2.53 1.84 21.19
N PHE A 193 -3.49 2.62 20.68
CA PHE A 193 -4.79 2.12 20.25
C PHE A 193 -4.65 0.99 19.26
N SER A 194 -3.87 1.17 18.20
CA SER A 194 -3.75 0.21 17.10
C SER A 194 -3.08 -1.08 17.54
N LEU A 195 -2.06 -1.00 18.40
CA LEU A 195 -1.41 -2.19 18.96
C LEU A 195 -2.37 -3.01 19.82
N LEU A 196 -3.16 -2.35 20.68
CA LEU A 196 -4.20 -2.98 21.49
C LEU A 196 -5.35 -3.50 20.62
N PHE A 197 -5.73 -2.77 19.57
CA PHE A 197 -6.77 -3.16 18.64
C PHE A 197 -6.36 -4.42 17.85
N CYS A 198 -5.11 -4.51 17.38
CA CYS A 198 -4.60 -5.71 16.73
C CYS A 198 -4.55 -6.91 17.70
N LEU A 199 -4.26 -6.68 18.98
CA LEU A 199 -4.36 -7.73 20.01
C LEU A 199 -5.81 -8.20 20.17
N PHE A 200 -6.74 -7.26 20.23
CA PHE A 200 -8.17 -7.57 20.24
C PHE A 200 -8.59 -8.39 19.02
N LEU A 201 -8.15 -8.03 17.80
CA LEU A 201 -8.46 -8.79 16.58
C LEU A 201 -7.88 -10.20 16.61
N ASN A 202 -6.68 -10.37 17.15
CA ASN A 202 -6.07 -11.68 17.34
C ASN A 202 -6.90 -12.55 18.29
N ILE A 203 -7.24 -12.02 19.48
CA ILE A 203 -8.09 -12.71 20.45
C ILE A 203 -9.45 -13.03 19.82
N LYS A 204 -10.14 -12.04 19.24
CA LYS A 204 -11.44 -12.20 18.59
C LYS A 204 -11.40 -13.28 17.50
N GLY A 205 -10.36 -13.30 16.67
CA GLY A 205 -10.21 -14.30 15.62
C GLY A 205 -10.05 -15.72 16.17
N HIS A 206 -9.52 -15.87 17.38
CA HIS A 206 -9.41 -17.14 18.09
C HIS A 206 -10.72 -17.56 18.77
N VAL A 207 -11.35 -16.67 19.56
CA VAL A 207 -12.51 -17.04 20.40
C VAL A 207 -13.86 -16.86 19.71
N ALA A 208 -13.99 -15.90 18.79
CA ALA A 208 -15.26 -15.54 18.16
C ALA A 208 -15.08 -15.15 16.68
N PRO A 209 -14.64 -16.09 15.83
CA PRO A 209 -14.43 -15.84 14.40
C PRO A 209 -15.76 -15.51 13.69
N SER A 210 -15.70 -14.57 12.74
CA SER A 210 -16.86 -14.08 11.99
C SER A 210 -17.28 -15.01 10.85
N SER A 211 -16.36 -15.86 10.39
CA SER A 211 -16.57 -16.85 9.33
C SER A 211 -15.52 -17.95 9.44
N THR A 212 -15.61 -18.96 8.55
CA THR A 212 -14.58 -20.00 8.45
C THR A 212 -13.24 -19.45 7.94
N ASP A 213 -13.16 -18.22 7.43
CA ASP A 213 -11.91 -17.55 7.02
C ASP A 213 -11.01 -17.11 8.20
N SER A 214 -11.21 -17.68 9.39
CA SER A 214 -10.26 -17.60 10.50
C SER A 214 -9.26 -18.75 10.49
N GLY A 215 -8.08 -18.54 11.08
CA GLY A 215 -7.05 -19.57 11.25
C GLY A 215 -5.83 -19.03 11.99
N SER A 216 -5.08 -19.93 12.63
CA SER A 216 -3.80 -19.67 13.28
C SER A 216 -2.68 -20.34 12.49
N THR A 217 -1.51 -19.72 12.47
CA THR A 217 -0.26 -20.30 11.95
C THR A 217 0.46 -21.16 13.00
N GLY A 218 -0.07 -21.28 14.22
CA GLY A 218 0.58 -21.90 15.37
C GLY A 218 1.63 -21.03 16.07
N SER A 219 1.78 -19.76 15.66
CA SER A 219 2.75 -18.83 16.24
C SER A 219 2.07 -17.51 16.57
N LEU A 220 2.04 -17.16 17.86
CA LEU A 220 1.40 -15.94 18.35
C LEU A 220 1.93 -14.68 17.65
N LEU A 221 3.24 -14.61 17.40
CA LEU A 221 3.85 -13.47 16.72
C LEU A 221 3.30 -13.30 15.30
N TYR A 222 3.23 -14.39 14.53
CA TYR A 222 2.74 -14.34 13.15
C TYR A 222 1.23 -14.12 13.10
N ASP A 223 0.47 -14.73 14.01
CA ASP A 223 -0.97 -14.52 14.13
C ASP A 223 -1.32 -13.09 14.52
N TYR A 224 -0.49 -12.43 15.33
CA TYR A 224 -0.62 -11.01 15.66
C TYR A 224 -0.23 -10.13 14.46
N TYR A 225 0.91 -10.43 13.84
CA TYR A 225 1.44 -9.64 12.72
C TYR A 225 0.52 -9.68 11.51
N TRP A 226 0.18 -10.89 11.06
CA TRP A 226 -0.61 -11.13 9.85
C TRP A 226 -2.11 -11.03 10.11
N GLY A 227 -2.57 -11.46 11.28
CA GLY A 227 -3.98 -11.51 11.65
C GLY A 227 -4.60 -12.89 11.45
N MET A 228 -5.60 -13.21 12.29
CA MET A 228 -6.27 -14.51 12.25
C MET A 228 -7.45 -14.54 11.28
N GLU A 229 -8.21 -13.45 11.15
CA GLU A 229 -9.39 -13.40 10.28
C GLU A 229 -9.12 -12.66 8.97
N LEU A 230 -9.62 -13.20 7.86
CA LEU A 230 -9.60 -12.47 6.59
C LEU A 230 -10.61 -11.31 6.58
N TYR A 231 -11.84 -11.53 7.05
CA TYR A 231 -12.91 -10.53 7.05
C TYR A 231 -13.57 -10.41 8.44
N PRO A 232 -12.87 -9.89 9.46
CA PRO A 232 -13.45 -9.77 10.78
C PRO A 232 -14.59 -8.74 10.81
N ARG A 233 -15.65 -9.08 11.56
CA ARG A 233 -16.85 -8.27 11.72
C ARG A 233 -17.23 -8.10 13.18
N ILE A 234 -17.85 -6.95 13.48
CA ILE A 234 -18.61 -6.75 14.71
C ILE A 234 -20.09 -6.84 14.35
N GLY A 235 -20.80 -7.82 14.92
CA GLY A 235 -22.14 -8.15 14.47
C GLY A 235 -22.18 -8.58 13.00
N ARG A 236 -23.30 -8.31 12.30
CA ARG A 236 -23.49 -8.77 10.91
C ARG A 236 -22.97 -7.79 9.85
N SER A 237 -23.00 -6.49 10.14
CA SER A 237 -22.87 -5.44 9.12
C SER A 237 -21.60 -4.61 9.23
N PHE A 238 -20.91 -4.62 10.37
CA PHE A 238 -19.72 -3.80 10.57
C PHE A 238 -18.45 -4.57 10.18
N ASP A 239 -17.95 -4.29 8.99
CA ASP A 239 -16.70 -4.84 8.48
C ASP A 239 -15.51 -4.01 8.97
N ILE A 240 -14.60 -4.66 9.70
CA ILE A 240 -13.49 -3.97 10.37
C ILE A 240 -12.45 -3.48 9.38
N LYS A 241 -12.09 -4.26 8.35
CA LYS A 241 -11.09 -3.82 7.35
C LYS A 241 -11.58 -2.61 6.57
N THR A 242 -12.86 -2.57 6.24
CA THR A 242 -13.48 -1.40 5.61
C THR A 242 -13.40 -0.18 6.52
N TRP A 243 -13.70 -0.36 7.81
CA TRP A 243 -13.62 0.73 8.78
C TRP A 243 -12.17 1.23 8.98
N THR A 244 -11.20 0.35 9.26
CA THR A 244 -9.81 0.74 9.48
C THR A 244 -9.17 1.34 8.23
N ASN A 245 -9.32 0.69 7.07
CA ASN A 245 -8.60 1.09 5.87
C ASN A 245 -9.29 2.27 5.19
N CYS A 246 -10.59 2.13 4.90
CA CYS A 246 -11.28 3.06 4.04
C CYS A 246 -11.83 4.25 4.84
N ARG A 247 -12.47 4.01 5.99
CA ARG A 247 -13.14 5.08 6.74
C ARG A 247 -12.17 5.86 7.61
N VAL A 248 -11.46 5.18 8.52
CA VAL A 248 -10.52 5.86 9.41
C VAL A 248 -9.24 6.24 8.68
N GLY A 249 -8.56 5.29 8.03
CA GLY A 249 -7.27 5.55 7.36
C GLY A 249 -7.38 6.57 6.22
N MET A 250 -8.12 6.21 5.16
CA MET A 250 -8.18 7.05 3.95
C MET A 250 -8.98 8.36 4.13
N MET A 251 -10.07 8.39 4.91
CA MET A 251 -10.73 9.70 5.19
C MET A 251 -9.95 10.52 6.21
N GLY A 252 -9.29 9.86 7.17
CA GLY A 252 -8.37 10.52 8.09
C GLY A 252 -7.23 11.21 7.35
N TRP A 253 -6.68 10.59 6.30
CA TRP A 253 -5.72 11.26 5.41
C TRP A 253 -6.30 12.56 4.83
N GLY A 254 -7.52 12.50 4.27
CA GLY A 254 -8.19 13.68 3.71
C GLY A 254 -8.41 14.80 4.72
N ILE A 255 -8.83 14.47 5.94
CA ILE A 255 -9.04 15.46 7.01
C ILE A 255 -7.72 16.04 7.51
N LEU A 256 -6.70 15.22 7.73
CA LEU A 256 -5.41 15.67 8.27
C LEU A 256 -4.74 16.72 7.38
N ILE A 257 -4.76 16.53 6.06
CA ILE A 257 -4.14 17.49 5.14
C ILE A 257 -4.92 18.82 5.08
N LEU A 258 -6.22 18.83 5.36
CA LEU A 258 -6.99 20.07 5.54
C LEU A 258 -6.63 20.76 6.87
N CYS A 259 -6.48 19.98 7.95
CA CYS A 259 -6.00 20.53 9.22
C CYS A 259 -4.62 21.20 9.08
N TYR A 260 -3.73 20.62 8.25
CA TYR A 260 -2.41 21.16 8.00
C TYR A 260 -2.45 22.43 7.15
N ALA A 261 -3.31 22.48 6.15
CA ALA A 261 -3.59 23.71 5.39
C ALA A 261 -4.12 24.83 6.30
N ALA A 262 -5.08 24.50 7.18
CA ALA A 262 -5.60 25.46 8.15
C ALA A 262 -4.51 25.95 9.12
N LYS A 263 -3.64 25.04 9.60
CA LYS A 263 -2.50 25.42 10.45
C LYS A 263 -1.50 26.32 9.73
N GLN A 264 -1.22 26.08 8.45
CA GLN A 264 -0.34 26.97 7.69
C GLN A 264 -0.92 28.38 7.59
N VAL A 265 -2.23 28.51 7.37
CA VAL A 265 -2.90 29.82 7.37
C VAL A 265 -2.79 30.51 8.72
N GLU A 266 -2.92 29.77 9.82
CA GLU A 266 -2.77 30.30 11.19
C GLU A 266 -1.33 30.79 11.47
N GLU A 267 -0.31 30.01 11.10
CA GLU A 267 1.10 30.32 11.39
C GLU A 267 1.71 31.35 10.42
N ALA A 268 1.43 31.22 9.12
CA ALA A 268 2.00 32.05 8.07
C ALA A 268 1.12 33.25 7.69
N GLY A 269 -0.15 33.27 8.10
CA GLY A 269 -1.14 34.29 7.72
C GLY A 269 -1.72 34.14 6.30
N PHE A 270 -1.28 33.15 5.54
CA PHE A 270 -1.79 32.84 4.19
C PHE A 270 -1.60 31.35 3.85
N LEU A 271 -2.33 30.87 2.86
CA LEU A 271 -2.14 29.52 2.29
C LEU A 271 -1.19 29.62 1.10
N SER A 272 -0.05 28.95 1.16
CA SER A 272 0.91 28.95 0.05
C SER A 272 0.37 28.15 -1.15
N ASP A 273 0.80 28.53 -2.36
CA ASP A 273 0.42 27.80 -3.57
C ASP A 273 0.99 26.37 -3.57
N SER A 274 2.14 26.16 -2.92
CA SER A 274 2.71 24.84 -2.69
C SER A 274 1.81 23.92 -1.87
N MET A 275 1.28 24.41 -0.72
CA MET A 275 0.35 23.66 0.11
C MET A 275 -0.96 23.39 -0.64
N ALA A 276 -1.50 24.41 -1.31
CA ALA A 276 -2.74 24.29 -2.06
C ALA A 276 -2.65 23.19 -3.13
N VAL A 277 -1.58 23.16 -3.94
CA VAL A 277 -1.39 22.14 -4.98
C VAL A 277 -1.28 20.74 -4.38
N SER A 278 -0.46 20.56 -3.34
CA SER A 278 -0.31 19.26 -2.67
C SER A 278 -1.64 18.76 -2.10
N VAL A 279 -2.39 19.62 -1.40
CA VAL A 279 -3.68 19.28 -0.80
C VAL A 279 -4.72 18.95 -1.87
N ILE A 280 -4.78 19.70 -2.97
CA ILE A 280 -5.71 19.44 -4.08
C ILE A 280 -5.41 18.08 -4.72
N LEU A 281 -4.14 17.82 -5.05
CA LEU A 281 -3.75 16.55 -5.67
C LEU A 281 -4.06 15.35 -4.77
N MET A 282 -3.75 15.44 -3.48
CA MET A 282 -4.07 14.39 -2.51
C MET A 282 -5.59 14.20 -2.36
N HIS A 283 -6.39 15.27 -2.33
CA HIS A 283 -7.86 15.16 -2.29
C HIS A 283 -8.43 14.51 -3.55
N VAL A 284 -7.94 14.88 -4.74
CA VAL A 284 -8.38 14.25 -5.99
C VAL A 284 -8.03 12.76 -6.00
N TYR A 285 -6.85 12.40 -5.49
CA TYR A 285 -6.45 11.00 -5.34
C TYR A 285 -7.37 10.23 -4.37
N ILE A 286 -7.66 10.79 -3.20
CA ILE A 286 -8.55 10.18 -2.19
C ILE A 286 -9.99 10.09 -2.70
N ALA A 287 -10.49 11.13 -3.37
CA ALA A 287 -11.81 11.12 -4.01
C ALA A 287 -11.89 10.03 -5.09
N LYS A 288 -10.84 9.87 -5.90
CA LYS A 288 -10.71 8.78 -6.88
C LYS A 288 -10.78 7.41 -6.20
N PHE A 289 -10.10 7.23 -5.06
CA PHE A 289 -10.18 6.00 -4.28
C PHE A 289 -11.63 5.65 -3.89
N PHE A 290 -12.39 6.61 -3.34
CA PHE A 290 -13.77 6.35 -2.95
C PHE A 290 -14.72 6.19 -4.15
N TRP A 291 -14.45 6.89 -5.26
CA TRP A 291 -15.19 6.69 -6.50
C TRP A 291 -15.02 5.26 -7.04
N TRP A 292 -13.85 4.66 -6.80
CA TRP A 292 -13.49 3.30 -7.20
C TRP A 292 -13.51 2.28 -6.05
N GLU A 293 -14.17 2.57 -4.93
CA GLU A 293 -14.12 1.75 -3.70
C GLU A 293 -14.47 0.26 -3.93
N THR A 294 -15.44 -0.02 -4.80
CA THR A 294 -15.83 -1.41 -5.11
C THR A 294 -14.73 -2.21 -5.83
N GLY A 295 -13.83 -1.52 -6.52
CA GLY A 295 -12.63 -2.12 -7.09
C GLY A 295 -11.55 -2.36 -6.04
N TYR A 296 -11.44 -1.49 -5.03
CA TYR A 296 -10.51 -1.67 -3.91
C TYR A 296 -10.78 -2.98 -3.14
N TRP A 297 -12.04 -3.37 -2.95
CA TRP A 297 -12.38 -4.66 -2.33
C TRP A 297 -11.95 -5.91 -3.12
N LYS A 298 -11.53 -5.74 -4.38
CA LYS A 298 -10.95 -6.80 -5.23
C LYS A 298 -9.42 -6.75 -5.28
N THR A 299 -8.79 -5.93 -4.43
CA THR A 299 -7.32 -5.83 -4.34
C THR A 299 -6.75 -6.89 -3.39
N MET A 300 -5.43 -7.04 -3.44
CA MET A 300 -4.67 -7.95 -2.58
C MET A 300 -4.94 -7.74 -1.09
N ASP A 301 -4.98 -6.47 -0.65
CA ASP A 301 -5.14 -6.05 0.74
C ASP A 301 -6.46 -6.56 1.34
N ILE A 302 -7.51 -6.64 0.52
CA ILE A 302 -8.82 -7.11 0.96
C ILE A 302 -8.97 -8.62 0.73
N MET A 303 -8.51 -9.14 -0.41
CA MET A 303 -8.71 -10.53 -0.81
C MET A 303 -7.85 -11.55 -0.08
N HIS A 304 -6.65 -11.15 0.32
CA HIS A 304 -5.61 -12.10 0.71
C HIS A 304 -4.97 -11.75 2.05
N ASP A 305 -4.83 -10.46 2.33
CA ASP A 305 -4.19 -10.02 3.56
C ASP A 305 -5.21 -10.02 4.71
N ARG A 306 -4.84 -10.69 5.81
CA ARG A 306 -5.67 -10.82 6.99
C ARG A 306 -5.60 -9.56 7.85
N ALA A 307 -6.59 -9.41 8.72
CA ALA A 307 -6.73 -8.25 9.59
C ALA A 307 -5.85 -8.41 10.85
N GLY A 308 -4.54 -8.18 10.69
CA GLY A 308 -3.57 -8.11 11.78
C GLY A 308 -2.87 -6.76 11.85
N TYR A 309 -1.75 -6.72 12.55
CA TYR A 309 -0.88 -5.54 12.63
C TYR A 309 -0.54 -4.97 11.25
N TYR A 310 -0.08 -5.82 10.32
CA TYR A 310 0.41 -5.39 9.01
C TYR A 310 -0.57 -4.47 8.26
N ILE A 311 -1.87 -4.80 8.25
CA ILE A 311 -2.90 -3.97 7.62
C ILE A 311 -3.49 -2.94 8.57
N CYS A 312 -3.93 -3.35 9.75
CA CYS A 312 -4.75 -2.47 10.60
C CYS A 312 -3.90 -1.35 11.20
N TRP A 313 -2.72 -1.66 11.74
CA TRP A 313 -1.80 -0.65 12.25
C TRP A 313 -1.29 0.25 11.11
N GLY A 314 -1.00 -0.33 9.93
CA GLY A 314 -0.63 0.44 8.75
C GLY A 314 -1.67 1.50 8.39
N CYS A 315 -2.95 1.13 8.36
CA CYS A 315 -4.01 2.08 8.02
C CYS A 315 -4.28 3.11 9.12
N LEU A 316 -4.18 2.71 10.39
CA LEU A 316 -4.51 3.57 11.53
C LEU A 316 -3.37 4.50 11.95
N VAL A 317 -2.12 4.17 11.66
CA VAL A 317 -0.95 4.93 12.14
C VAL A 317 -0.02 5.34 10.99
N TRP A 318 0.28 4.41 10.08
CA TRP A 318 1.22 4.69 8.99
C TRP A 318 0.65 5.68 7.97
N ILE A 319 -0.65 5.60 7.65
CA ILE A 319 -1.31 6.59 6.79
C ILE A 319 -1.29 8.00 7.43
N PRO A 320 -1.81 8.22 8.65
CA PRO A 320 -1.77 9.53 9.30
C PRO A 320 -0.40 10.16 9.46
N SER A 321 0.68 9.38 9.42
CA SER A 321 2.06 9.86 9.57
C SER A 321 2.77 10.00 8.24
N MET A 322 2.96 8.90 7.50
CA MET A 322 3.76 8.87 6.28
C MET A 322 3.06 9.50 5.09
N TYR A 323 1.77 9.24 4.89
CA TYR A 323 1.06 9.68 3.68
C TYR A 323 0.77 11.18 3.72
N THR A 324 0.60 11.73 4.92
CA THR A 324 0.36 13.15 5.17
C THR A 324 1.66 13.96 5.30
N SER A 325 2.82 13.28 5.37
CA SER A 325 4.12 13.92 5.65
C SER A 325 4.50 15.05 4.68
N PRO A 326 4.22 15.01 3.36
CA PRO A 326 4.56 16.12 2.48
C PRO A 326 3.84 17.42 2.89
N THR A 327 2.55 17.34 3.21
CA THR A 327 1.78 18.48 3.70
C THR A 327 2.11 18.84 5.14
N MET A 328 2.47 17.88 5.98
CA MET A 328 2.93 18.13 7.36
C MET A 328 4.19 19.01 7.36
N PHE A 329 5.12 18.71 6.45
CA PHE A 329 6.34 19.48 6.22
C PHE A 329 6.04 20.91 5.75
N LEU A 330 5.13 21.05 4.77
CA LEU A 330 4.78 22.35 4.17
C LEU A 330 4.15 23.34 5.17
N VAL A 331 3.59 22.88 6.31
CA VAL A 331 3.04 23.78 7.34
C VAL A 331 4.06 24.84 7.78
N LYS A 332 5.32 24.44 7.97
CA LYS A 332 6.41 25.34 8.39
C LYS A 332 7.24 25.89 7.23
N HIS A 333 6.96 25.46 6.01
CA HIS A 333 7.70 25.80 4.81
C HIS A 333 6.74 26.32 3.72
N PRO A 334 6.14 27.51 3.90
CA PRO A 334 5.22 28.09 2.92
C PRO A 334 5.97 28.57 1.68
N MET A 335 6.21 27.66 0.73
CA MET A 335 6.89 27.97 -0.53
C MET A 335 5.95 28.70 -1.50
N VAL A 336 6.45 29.75 -2.17
CA VAL A 336 5.73 30.45 -3.24
C VAL A 336 6.34 30.03 -4.58
N LEU A 337 5.58 29.25 -5.37
CA LEU A 337 6.02 28.68 -6.64
C LEU A 337 5.76 29.60 -7.83
N GLY A 338 4.71 30.41 -7.74
CA GLY A 338 4.20 31.24 -8.83
C GLY A 338 3.24 30.47 -9.75
N PRO A 339 2.36 31.19 -10.48
CA PRO A 339 1.23 30.59 -11.18
C PRO A 339 1.63 29.57 -12.26
N THR A 340 2.76 29.80 -12.93
CA THR A 340 3.26 28.90 -13.99
C THR A 340 3.65 27.54 -13.44
N LEU A 341 4.48 27.50 -12.38
CA LEU A 341 4.94 26.24 -11.79
C LEU A 341 3.79 25.54 -11.06
N THR A 342 2.98 26.29 -10.31
CA THR A 342 1.74 25.80 -9.68
C THR A 342 0.82 25.13 -10.69
N GLY A 343 0.54 25.78 -11.82
CA GLY A 343 -0.30 25.22 -12.88
C GLY A 343 0.31 23.97 -13.53
N ALA A 344 1.62 23.98 -13.78
CA ALA A 344 2.32 22.84 -14.38
C ALA A 344 2.33 21.60 -13.47
N VAL A 345 2.66 21.78 -12.18
CA VAL A 345 2.68 20.68 -11.19
C VAL A 345 1.27 20.13 -10.99
N LEU A 346 0.27 21.00 -10.86
CA LEU A 346 -1.13 20.58 -10.71
C LEU A 346 -1.60 19.79 -11.93
N ALA A 347 -1.37 20.29 -13.15
CA ALA A 347 -1.77 19.60 -14.37
C ALA A 347 -1.09 18.23 -14.53
N ALA A 348 0.22 18.15 -14.24
CA ALA A 348 0.97 16.90 -14.33
C ALA A 348 0.50 15.89 -13.27
N GLY A 349 0.29 16.32 -12.02
CA GLY A 349 -0.24 15.48 -10.95
C GLY A 349 -1.64 14.96 -11.25
N LEU A 350 -2.55 15.82 -11.73
CA LEU A 350 -3.90 15.42 -12.14
C LEU A 350 -3.88 14.41 -13.29
N LEU A 351 -3.00 14.61 -14.28
CA LEU A 351 -2.81 13.66 -15.37
C LEU A 351 -2.33 12.30 -14.86
N CYS A 352 -1.38 12.26 -13.94
CA CYS A 352 -0.93 11.02 -13.30
C CYS A 352 -2.07 10.32 -12.56
N ILE A 353 -2.85 11.03 -11.74
CA ILE A 353 -4.00 10.45 -11.03
C ILE A 353 -5.04 9.90 -12.03
N TYR A 354 -5.30 10.63 -13.11
CA TYR A 354 -6.21 10.19 -14.17
C TYR A 354 -5.71 8.91 -14.87
N ILE A 355 -4.44 8.86 -15.26
CA ILE A 355 -3.87 7.68 -15.94
C ILE A 355 -3.90 6.47 -15.01
N ASN A 356 -3.56 6.65 -13.72
CA ASN A 356 -3.66 5.61 -12.71
C ASN A 356 -5.10 5.09 -12.58
N TYR A 357 -6.10 5.98 -12.54
CA TYR A 357 -7.52 5.59 -12.59
C TYR A 357 -7.91 4.86 -13.87
N ASP A 358 -7.52 5.38 -15.04
CA ASP A 358 -7.91 4.79 -16.32
C ASP A 358 -7.32 3.39 -16.50
N ALA A 359 -6.09 3.14 -16.03
CA ALA A 359 -5.48 1.81 -16.02
C ALA A 359 -6.30 0.79 -15.20
N ASP A 360 -6.74 1.15 -14.00
CA ASP A 360 -7.59 0.30 -13.17
C ASP A 360 -8.97 0.09 -13.77
N ARG A 361 -9.61 1.17 -14.23
CA ARG A 361 -10.91 1.12 -14.92
C ARG A 361 -10.85 0.22 -16.14
N GLN A 362 -9.79 0.33 -16.94
CA GLN A 362 -9.58 -0.48 -18.14
C GLN A 362 -9.54 -1.98 -17.81
N ARG A 363 -8.83 -2.39 -16.74
CA ARG A 363 -8.82 -3.77 -16.25
C ARG A 363 -10.20 -4.22 -15.78
N GLN A 364 -10.90 -3.36 -15.04
CA GLN A 364 -12.22 -3.68 -14.50
C GLN A 364 -13.25 -3.89 -15.62
N VAL A 365 -13.37 -2.93 -16.53
CA VAL A 365 -14.28 -2.99 -17.68
C VAL A 365 -13.95 -4.18 -18.59
N PHE A 366 -12.67 -4.47 -18.80
CA PHE A 366 -12.25 -5.66 -19.54
C PHE A 366 -12.75 -6.95 -18.88
N ARG A 367 -12.63 -7.09 -17.56
CA ARG A 367 -13.10 -8.27 -16.82
C ARG A 367 -14.62 -8.38 -16.80
N GLU A 368 -15.32 -7.27 -16.55
CA GLU A 368 -16.80 -7.25 -16.48
C GLU A 368 -17.44 -7.53 -17.84
N SER A 369 -16.80 -7.09 -18.94
CA SER A 369 -17.25 -7.38 -20.30
C SER A 369 -16.84 -8.77 -20.82
N ASN A 370 -16.20 -9.61 -19.99
CA ASN A 370 -15.60 -10.88 -20.40
C ASN A 370 -14.66 -10.73 -21.62
N GLY A 371 -13.88 -9.65 -21.62
CA GLY A 371 -12.92 -9.29 -22.65
C GLY A 371 -13.54 -8.92 -24.00
N LYS A 372 -14.74 -8.34 -24.00
CA LYS A 372 -15.44 -7.83 -25.20
C LYS A 372 -15.37 -6.31 -25.34
N ALA A 373 -15.12 -5.58 -24.25
CA ALA A 373 -15.01 -4.12 -24.28
C ALA A 373 -13.83 -3.68 -25.16
N LEU A 374 -14.03 -2.58 -25.91
CA LEU A 374 -12.96 -1.94 -26.66
C LEU A 374 -11.95 -1.30 -25.70
N ILE A 375 -10.68 -1.41 -26.03
CA ILE A 375 -9.56 -0.83 -25.28
C ILE A 375 -8.88 0.18 -26.20
N TRP A 376 -8.96 1.46 -25.82
CA TRP A 376 -8.55 2.59 -26.67
C TRP A 376 -9.15 2.52 -28.09
N GLY A 377 -10.46 2.24 -28.17
CA GLY A 377 -11.20 2.16 -29.43
C GLY A 377 -10.94 0.92 -30.29
N ARG A 378 -10.10 -0.03 -29.84
CA ARG A 378 -9.74 -1.24 -30.58
C ARG A 378 -10.16 -2.51 -29.85
N LYS A 379 -10.33 -3.60 -30.58
CA LYS A 379 -10.57 -4.92 -29.99
C LYS A 379 -9.36 -5.31 -29.11
N PRO A 380 -9.57 -5.72 -27.85
CA PRO A 380 -8.47 -6.04 -26.96
C PRO A 380 -7.68 -7.24 -27.44
N LYS A 381 -6.35 -7.17 -27.32
CA LYS A 381 -5.50 -8.36 -27.34
C LYS A 381 -5.53 -8.98 -25.94
N LYS A 382 -5.75 -10.29 -25.87
CA LYS A 382 -5.89 -11.03 -24.60
C LYS A 382 -5.34 -12.45 -24.71
N ILE A 383 -4.95 -13.01 -23.57
CA ILE A 383 -4.58 -14.42 -23.42
C ILE A 383 -5.66 -15.10 -22.58
N GLU A 384 -6.17 -16.23 -23.06
CA GLU A 384 -7.06 -17.10 -22.28
C GLU A 384 -6.19 -18.08 -21.48
N ALA A 385 -6.13 -17.85 -20.18
CA ALA A 385 -5.30 -18.61 -19.25
C ALA A 385 -6.15 -19.63 -18.50
N GLN A 386 -5.88 -20.91 -18.71
CA GLN A 386 -6.48 -21.98 -17.92
C GLN A 386 -5.62 -22.25 -16.68
N TYR A 387 -6.28 -22.44 -15.54
CA TYR A 387 -5.62 -22.79 -14.29
C TYR A 387 -6.51 -23.72 -13.46
N THR A 388 -5.89 -24.55 -12.63
CA THR A 388 -6.61 -25.45 -11.72
C THR A 388 -6.68 -24.81 -10.34
N THR A 389 -7.86 -24.76 -9.73
CA THR A 389 -8.03 -24.28 -8.36
C THR A 389 -7.57 -25.31 -7.34
N ALA A 390 -7.40 -24.90 -6.08
CA ALA A 390 -7.07 -25.81 -4.98
C ALA A 390 -8.07 -26.99 -4.87
N ASP A 391 -9.34 -26.76 -5.21
CA ASP A 391 -10.40 -27.79 -5.22
C ASP A 391 -10.38 -28.71 -6.48
N GLY A 392 -9.33 -28.63 -7.30
CA GLY A 392 -9.17 -29.44 -8.51
C GLY A 392 -9.99 -28.99 -9.73
N GLN A 393 -10.72 -27.87 -9.64
CA GLN A 393 -11.54 -27.37 -10.76
C GLN A 393 -10.71 -26.56 -11.75
N THR A 394 -10.82 -26.87 -13.04
CA THR A 394 -10.22 -26.02 -14.09
C THR A 394 -11.08 -24.79 -14.32
N LYS A 395 -10.47 -23.60 -14.19
CA LYS A 395 -11.09 -22.30 -14.48
C LYS A 395 -10.31 -21.59 -15.57
N THR A 396 -11.00 -20.73 -16.32
CA THR A 396 -10.41 -19.88 -17.34
C THR A 396 -10.43 -18.42 -16.87
N SER A 397 -9.32 -17.72 -17.04
CA SER A 397 -9.18 -16.28 -16.79
C SER A 397 -8.62 -15.58 -18.01
N LEU A 398 -8.97 -14.30 -18.19
CA LEU A 398 -8.49 -13.49 -19.30
C LEU A 398 -7.38 -12.54 -18.82
N LEU A 399 -6.23 -12.58 -19.49
CA LEU A 399 -5.12 -11.65 -19.27
C LEU A 399 -5.10 -10.61 -20.39
N LEU A 400 -5.16 -9.33 -20.04
CA LEU A 400 -5.22 -8.22 -21.00
C LEU A 400 -3.81 -7.79 -21.41
N VAL A 401 -3.45 -7.90 -22.70
CA VAL A 401 -2.12 -7.55 -23.25
C VAL A 401 -2.19 -6.33 -24.19
N SER A 402 -3.13 -5.41 -23.93
CA SER A 402 -3.32 -4.18 -24.71
C SER A 402 -3.76 -3.03 -23.81
N GLY A 403 -3.73 -1.80 -24.33
CA GLY A 403 -3.92 -0.60 -23.51
C GLY A 403 -2.74 -0.41 -22.54
N TRP A 404 -3.02 0.10 -21.34
CA TRP A 404 -2.01 0.30 -20.29
C TRP A 404 -1.34 -1.01 -19.88
N TRP A 405 -2.10 -2.10 -19.83
CA TRP A 405 -1.61 -3.45 -19.48
C TRP A 405 -0.77 -4.09 -20.59
N GLY A 406 -0.76 -3.50 -21.80
CA GLY A 406 0.19 -3.85 -22.86
C GLY A 406 1.48 -3.03 -22.83
N VAL A 407 1.53 -1.91 -22.09
CA VAL A 407 2.72 -1.05 -21.96
C VAL A 407 3.69 -1.64 -20.94
N SER A 408 3.20 -1.98 -19.76
CA SER A 408 3.92 -2.74 -18.74
C SER A 408 2.93 -3.52 -17.86
N ARG A 409 3.40 -4.58 -17.20
CA ARG A 409 2.53 -5.50 -16.44
C ARG A 409 1.78 -4.81 -15.31
N HIS A 410 2.41 -3.81 -14.71
CA HIS A 410 1.89 -3.02 -13.60
C HIS A 410 1.94 -1.52 -13.90
N PHE A 411 1.58 -1.12 -15.13
CA PHE A 411 1.71 0.28 -15.57
C PHE A 411 1.07 1.28 -14.61
N HIS A 412 -0.08 0.96 -14.02
CA HIS A 412 -0.76 1.78 -13.01
C HIS A 412 0.12 2.22 -11.82
N TYR A 413 1.17 1.48 -11.45
CA TYR A 413 2.07 1.88 -10.36
C TYR A 413 2.97 3.07 -10.73
N LEU A 414 3.37 3.21 -11.99
CA LEU A 414 4.20 4.34 -12.44
C LEU A 414 3.52 5.71 -12.23
N PRO A 415 2.30 5.97 -12.75
CA PRO A 415 1.60 7.21 -12.51
C PRO A 415 1.19 7.37 -11.03
N GLU A 416 1.10 6.29 -10.24
CA GLU A 416 0.88 6.39 -8.79
C GLU A 416 2.10 6.99 -8.08
N ILE A 417 3.29 6.48 -8.40
CA ILE A 417 4.58 7.02 -7.90
C ILE A 417 4.77 8.45 -8.39
N LEU A 418 4.47 8.73 -9.66
CA LEU A 418 4.62 10.09 -10.18
C LEU A 418 3.62 11.06 -9.55
N ALA A 419 2.37 10.64 -9.32
CA ALA A 419 1.41 11.46 -8.56
C ALA A 419 1.96 11.79 -7.17
N SER A 420 2.59 10.82 -6.49
CA SER A 420 3.21 11.09 -5.19
C SER A 420 4.35 12.09 -5.25
N VAL A 421 5.16 12.01 -6.29
CA VAL A 421 6.22 12.99 -6.53
C VAL A 421 5.60 14.37 -6.77
N PHE A 422 4.53 14.49 -7.56
CA PHE A 422 3.91 15.79 -7.86
C PHE A 422 3.25 16.49 -6.66
N TRP A 423 2.77 15.76 -5.65
CA TRP A 423 2.34 16.39 -4.39
C TRP A 423 3.45 16.56 -3.35
N SER A 424 4.67 16.06 -3.62
CA SER A 424 5.88 16.29 -2.81
C SER A 424 6.76 17.42 -3.36
N VAL A 425 6.90 17.54 -4.69
CA VAL A 425 7.69 18.56 -5.40
C VAL A 425 7.42 20.01 -4.98
N PRO A 426 6.19 20.40 -4.57
CA PRO A 426 5.95 21.74 -4.06
C PRO A 426 6.82 22.15 -2.86
N ALA A 427 7.40 21.20 -2.12
CA ALA A 427 8.37 21.44 -1.07
C ALA A 427 9.80 21.76 -1.57
N GLN A 428 10.03 21.73 -2.89
CA GLN A 428 11.32 21.92 -3.56
C GLN A 428 12.36 20.84 -3.19
N THR A 429 13.54 20.90 -3.80
CA THR A 429 14.54 19.82 -3.77
C THR A 429 15.46 19.83 -2.55
N ASP A 430 15.45 20.91 -1.77
CA ASP A 430 16.38 21.09 -0.66
C ASP A 430 16.05 20.17 0.54
N TYR A 431 14.82 19.61 0.57
CA TYR A 431 14.31 18.85 1.71
C TYR A 431 13.94 17.42 1.31
N ALA A 432 14.87 16.49 1.52
CA ALA A 432 14.65 15.06 1.25
C ALA A 432 13.42 14.48 1.97
N MET A 433 13.08 15.00 3.16
CA MET A 433 11.93 14.51 3.94
C MET A 433 10.59 14.69 3.25
N ALA A 434 10.43 15.72 2.42
CA ALA A 434 9.20 15.91 1.65
C ALA A 434 8.95 14.77 0.63
N TYR A 435 10.00 14.07 0.21
CA TYR A 435 9.95 12.97 -0.75
C TYR A 435 9.95 11.59 -0.10
N LEU A 436 10.01 11.51 1.23
CA LEU A 436 10.08 10.24 1.94
C LEU A 436 8.87 9.35 1.65
N TYR A 437 7.66 9.94 1.56
CA TYR A 437 6.46 9.22 1.13
C TYR A 437 6.63 8.61 -0.27
N SER A 438 7.16 9.38 -1.24
CA SER A 438 7.38 8.90 -2.61
C SER A 438 8.41 7.77 -2.67
N ALA A 439 9.49 7.87 -1.89
CA ALA A 439 10.49 6.81 -1.77
C ALA A 439 9.88 5.53 -1.16
N TYR A 440 9.13 5.67 -0.06
CA TYR A 440 8.40 4.57 0.57
C TYR A 440 7.42 3.91 -0.40
N LEU A 441 6.60 4.69 -1.11
CA LEU A 441 5.61 4.19 -2.05
C LEU A 441 6.27 3.44 -3.21
N THR A 442 7.40 3.95 -3.71
CA THR A 442 8.20 3.27 -4.74
C THR A 442 8.65 1.89 -4.27
N ILE A 443 9.23 1.79 -3.07
CA ILE A 443 9.66 0.51 -2.48
C ILE A 443 8.46 -0.44 -2.33
N LEU A 444 7.35 0.05 -1.79
CA LEU A 444 6.13 -0.72 -1.59
C LEU A 444 5.59 -1.29 -2.91
N LEU A 445 5.49 -0.47 -3.96
CA LEU A 445 4.92 -0.88 -5.24
C LEU A 445 5.87 -1.79 -6.04
N VAL A 446 7.19 -1.60 -5.93
CA VAL A 446 8.16 -2.52 -6.50
C VAL A 446 8.06 -3.89 -5.84
N ASP A 447 8.07 -3.96 -4.51
CA ASP A 447 7.87 -5.22 -3.77
C ASP A 447 6.53 -5.88 -4.12
N ARG A 448 5.46 -5.09 -4.18
CA ARG A 448 4.12 -5.56 -4.57
C ARG A 448 4.10 -6.13 -5.99
N ALA A 449 4.80 -5.50 -6.94
CA ALA A 449 4.90 -6.00 -8.32
C ALA A 449 5.61 -7.37 -8.38
N PHE A 450 6.65 -7.58 -7.58
CA PHE A 450 7.31 -8.89 -7.49
C PHE A 450 6.39 -9.96 -6.87
N ARG A 451 5.70 -9.63 -5.77
CA ARG A 451 4.76 -10.56 -5.13
C ARG A 451 3.60 -10.93 -6.07
N ASP A 452 3.06 -9.97 -6.81
CA ASP A 452 1.97 -10.25 -7.76
C ASP A 452 2.45 -11.07 -8.97
N ASP A 453 3.65 -10.80 -9.50
CA ASP A 453 4.25 -11.59 -10.59
C ASP A 453 4.48 -13.04 -10.16
N LEU A 454 4.97 -13.28 -8.94
CA LEU A 454 5.15 -14.64 -8.40
C LEU A 454 3.81 -15.38 -8.30
N ARG A 455 2.79 -14.71 -7.76
CA ARG A 455 1.43 -15.29 -7.66
C ARG A 455 0.84 -15.60 -9.03
N CYS A 456 0.98 -14.69 -9.99
CA CYS A 456 0.49 -14.90 -11.34
C CYS A 456 1.27 -16.02 -12.05
N ALA A 457 2.57 -16.17 -11.79
CA ALA A 457 3.37 -17.28 -12.30
C ALA A 457 2.89 -18.63 -11.73
N SER A 458 2.70 -18.72 -10.41
CA SER A 458 2.19 -19.94 -9.76
C SER A 458 0.77 -20.29 -10.24
N LYS A 459 -0.08 -19.28 -10.44
CA LYS A 459 -1.47 -19.48 -10.84
C LYS A 459 -1.64 -19.84 -12.31
N TYR A 460 -1.01 -19.09 -13.24
CA TYR A 460 -1.27 -19.22 -14.67
C TYR A 460 -0.16 -19.98 -15.43
N GLY A 461 0.97 -20.27 -14.79
CA GLY A 461 2.06 -21.09 -15.35
C GLY A 461 2.51 -20.61 -16.74
N LYS A 462 2.43 -21.50 -17.74
CA LYS A 462 2.81 -21.21 -19.13
C LYS A 462 2.11 -19.99 -19.73
N HIS A 463 0.86 -19.70 -19.31
CA HIS A 463 0.12 -18.53 -19.82
C HIS A 463 0.69 -17.22 -19.25
N TRP A 464 1.25 -17.26 -18.03
CA TRP A 464 1.98 -16.12 -17.48
C TRP A 464 3.31 -15.89 -18.19
N VAL A 465 4.03 -16.96 -18.53
CA VAL A 465 5.27 -16.86 -19.32
C VAL A 465 4.99 -16.18 -20.66
N GLU A 466 3.92 -16.58 -21.35
CA GLU A 466 3.50 -15.93 -22.59
C GLU A 466 3.10 -14.46 -22.39
N TYR A 467 2.40 -14.15 -21.29
CA TYR A 467 2.08 -12.77 -20.93
C TYR A 467 3.34 -11.92 -20.74
N CYS A 468 4.32 -12.42 -19.98
CA CYS A 468 5.60 -11.76 -19.77
C CYS A 468 6.43 -11.62 -21.05
N ARG A 469 6.28 -12.54 -22.02
CA ARG A 469 6.92 -12.42 -23.33
C ARG A 469 6.33 -11.28 -24.16
N GLN A 470 5.02 -11.07 -24.09
CA GLN A 470 4.35 -9.99 -24.82
C GLN A 470 4.50 -8.63 -24.12
N VAL A 471 4.55 -8.61 -22.80
CA VAL A 471 4.67 -7.40 -21.97
C VAL A 471 5.87 -7.56 -21.05
N PRO A 472 7.11 -7.31 -21.52
CA PRO A 472 8.34 -7.67 -20.81
C PRO A 472 8.63 -6.82 -19.58
N HIS A 473 8.19 -5.56 -19.56
CA HIS A 473 8.47 -4.61 -18.47
C HIS A 473 7.48 -4.76 -17.32
N LYS A 474 7.97 -4.70 -16.07
CA LYS A 474 7.15 -4.77 -14.86
C LYS A 474 6.38 -3.47 -14.63
N ILE A 475 7.09 -2.36 -14.45
CA ILE A 475 6.50 -1.07 -14.06
C ILE A 475 6.86 -0.02 -15.10
N VAL A 476 8.16 0.21 -15.31
CA VAL A 476 8.65 1.31 -16.15
C VAL A 476 8.95 0.77 -17.54
N PRO A 477 8.17 1.15 -18.57
CA PRO A 477 8.39 0.62 -19.91
C PRO A 477 9.81 0.94 -20.38
N TYR A 478 10.43 -0.02 -21.07
CA TYR A 478 11.80 0.05 -21.59
C TYR A 478 12.93 0.12 -20.54
N ILE A 479 12.61 0.08 -19.24
CA ILE A 479 13.60 0.16 -18.16
C ILE A 479 13.48 -1.03 -17.20
N PHE A 480 12.29 -1.26 -16.63
CA PHE A 480 12.07 -2.23 -15.55
C PHE A 480 10.75 -2.99 -15.68
#